data_AF-A0A5K7Z6L3-F1
#
_entry.id   AF-A0A5K7Z6L3-F1
#
_cell.length_a   1.000
_cell.length_b   1.000
_cell.length_c   1.000
_cell.angle_alpha   90.00
_cell.angle_beta   90.00
_cell.angle_gamma   90.00
#
_symmetry.space_group_name_H-M   'P 1'
#
loop_
_entity.id
_entity.type
_entity.pdbx_description
1 polymer ?
#
loop_
_entity_poly.entity_id
_entity_poly.type
_entity_poly.pdbx_seq_one_letter_code
_entity_poly.pdbx_strand_id
1 'polypeptide(L)'
;MNHNNMVGRYFNPALEKAKIPMVKFHALRHSYASIQLAQGRNIKYIQNQLGHSSPTVTLNVYSHLLKDRNPDAATALEEQIFGENEKSKPN
;
A
#
# COMPACT_ATOMS: atom_id res chain seq x y z
N MET A 1 18.56 21.71 5.99
CA MET A 1 17.28 22.44 6.04
C MET A 1 16.51 22.00 7.28
N ASN A 2 15.99 22.94 8.08
CA ASN A 2 15.20 22.61 9.26
C ASN A 2 13.79 22.16 8.83
N HIS A 3 13.33 21.00 9.30
CA HIS A 3 12.04 20.40 8.95
C HIS A 3 10.86 21.35 9.17
N ASN A 4 10.85 22.05 10.31
CA ASN A 4 9.77 22.98 10.65
C ASN A 4 9.72 24.19 9.70
N ASN A 5 10.88 24.68 9.29
CA ASN A 5 10.97 25.80 8.35
C ASN A 5 10.48 25.40 6.96
N MET A 6 10.75 24.17 6.51
CA MET A 6 10.26 23.68 5.21
C MET A 6 8.75 23.51 5.22
N VAL A 7 8.21 22.92 6.29
CA VAL A 7 6.76 22.69 6.43
C VAL A 7 5.99 24.01 6.43
N GLY A 8 6.37 24.95 7.29
CA GLY A 8 5.67 26.24 7.39
C GLY A 8 5.79 27.09 6.14
N ARG A 9 6.98 27.13 5.51
CA ARG A 9 7.26 28.05 4.40
C ARG A 9 6.82 27.54 3.03
N TYR A 10 6.80 26.22 2.82
CA TYR A 10 6.56 25.64 1.50
C TYR A 10 5.42 24.64 1.48
N PHE A 11 5.34 23.75 2.48
CA PHE A 11 4.33 22.70 2.48
C PHE A 11 2.93 23.24 2.78
N ASN A 12 2.75 24.03 3.84
CA ASN A 12 1.44 24.57 4.20
C ASN A 12 0.84 25.45 3.08
N PRO A 13 1.60 26.38 2.45
CA PRO A 13 1.10 27.12 1.29
C PRO A 13 0.77 26.22 0.09
N ALA A 14 1.48 25.11 -0.10
CA ALA A 14 1.16 24.16 -1.17
C ALA A 14 -0.18 23.45 -0.92
N LEU A 15 -0.48 23.07 0.34
CA LEU A 15 -1.77 22.49 0.72
C LEU A 15 -2.93 23.47 0.47
N GLU A 16 -2.73 24.74 0.83
CA GLU A 16 -3.73 25.81 0.63
C GLU A 16 -4.01 26.02 -0.87
N LYS A 17 -2.95 26.12 -1.70
CA LYS A 17 -3.08 26.23 -3.15
C LYS A 17 -3.79 25.02 -3.77
N ALA A 18 -3.53 23.82 -3.24
CA ALA A 18 -4.20 22.59 -3.66
C ALA A 18 -5.63 22.46 -3.11
N LYS A 19 -6.08 23.38 -2.23
CA LYS A 19 -7.41 23.38 -1.58
C LYS A 19 -7.71 22.09 -0.82
N ILE A 20 -6.69 21.51 -0.19
CA ILE A 20 -6.83 20.31 0.63
C ILE A 20 -6.65 20.63 2.11
N PRO A 21 -7.21 19.81 3.03
CA PRO A 21 -7.07 20.02 4.46
C PRO A 21 -5.60 20.10 4.88
N MET A 22 -5.33 20.86 5.94
CA MET A 22 -4.01 20.86 6.57
C MET A 22 -3.71 19.47 7.13
N VAL A 23 -2.73 18.83 6.53
CA VAL A 23 -2.23 17.52 6.93
C VAL A 23 -0.78 17.63 7.38
N LYS A 24 -0.31 16.67 8.19
CA LYS A 24 1.11 16.57 8.53
C LYS A 24 1.91 16.20 7.29
N PHE A 25 3.18 16.61 7.21
CA PHE A 25 4.06 16.25 6.08
C PHE A 25 4.17 14.72 5.85
N HIS A 26 4.13 13.94 6.94
CA HIS A 26 4.13 12.47 6.88
C HIS A 26 2.87 11.87 6.21
N ALA A 27 1.79 12.64 6.05
CA ALA A 27 0.61 12.19 5.33
C ALA A 27 0.93 11.83 3.87
N LEU A 28 1.87 12.52 3.23
CA LEU A 28 2.31 12.17 1.87
C LEU A 28 2.85 10.75 1.78
N ARG A 29 3.63 10.34 2.81
CA ARG A 29 4.17 8.99 2.92
C ARG A 29 3.04 7.96 3.09
N HIS A 30 2.01 8.31 3.88
CA HIS A 30 0.82 7.47 4.04
C HIS A 30 0.02 7.33 2.74
N SER A 31 -0.19 8.42 2.01
CA SER A 31 -0.86 8.39 0.71
C SER A 31 -0.11 7.52 -0.30
N TYR A 32 1.21 7.68 -0.43
CA TYR A 32 2.02 6.85 -1.33
C TYR A 32 1.89 5.37 -1.02
N ALA A 33 2.06 4.98 0.24
CA ALA A 33 1.97 3.57 0.64
C ALA A 33 0.57 2.99 0.40
N SER A 34 -0.47 3.76 0.71
CA SER A 34 -1.87 3.35 0.52
C SER A 34 -2.18 3.13 -0.96
N ILE A 35 -1.72 4.01 -1.85
CA ILE A 35 -1.90 3.88 -3.30
C ILE A 35 -1.18 2.63 -3.83
N GLN A 36 0.09 2.44 -3.46
CA GLN A 36 0.86 1.28 -3.93
C GLN A 36 0.26 -0.03 -3.44
N LEU A 37 -0.20 -0.05 -2.17
CA LEU A 37 -0.94 -1.20 -1.65
C LEU A 37 -2.22 -1.41 -2.43
N ALA A 38 -3.07 -0.39 -2.64
CA ALA A 38 -4.28 -0.48 -3.44
C ALA A 38 -4.06 -0.90 -4.91
N GLN A 39 -2.83 -0.83 -5.42
CA GLN A 39 -2.43 -1.36 -6.74
C GLN A 39 -1.91 -2.81 -6.71
N GLY A 40 -1.86 -3.47 -5.55
CA GLY A 40 -1.41 -4.87 -5.48
C GLY A 40 0.10 -5.01 -5.32
N ARG A 41 0.82 -3.91 -5.08
CA ARG A 41 2.29 -3.97 -4.95
C ARG A 41 2.68 -4.71 -3.67
N ASN A 42 3.78 -5.44 -3.77
CA ASN A 42 4.35 -6.19 -2.66
C ASN A 42 4.75 -5.26 -1.50
N ILE A 43 4.40 -5.63 -0.27
CA ILE A 43 4.66 -4.80 0.91
C ILE A 43 6.15 -4.57 1.20
N LYS A 44 7.01 -5.55 0.87
CA LYS A 44 8.47 -5.43 1.00
C LYS A 44 9.04 -4.43 0.00
N TYR A 45 8.48 -4.38 -1.21
CA TYR A 45 8.81 -3.36 -2.20
C TYR A 45 8.45 -1.96 -1.67
N ILE A 46 7.23 -1.80 -1.12
CA ILE A 46 6.79 -0.52 -0.56
C ILE A 46 7.67 -0.10 0.62
N GLN A 47 7.99 -1.02 1.53
CA GLN A 47 8.89 -0.77 2.65
C GLN A 47 10.25 -0.22 2.18
N ASN A 48 10.87 -0.86 1.18
CA ASN A 48 12.14 -0.40 0.62
C ASN A 48 12.04 1.01 0.05
N GLN A 49 10.98 1.31 -0.72
CA GLN A 49 10.75 2.64 -1.28
C GLN A 49 10.55 3.72 -0.19
N LEU A 50 9.98 3.34 0.95
CA LEU A 50 9.75 4.25 2.08
C LEU A 50 11.00 4.50 2.92
N GLY A 51 12.05 3.68 2.76
CA GLY A 51 13.25 3.71 3.58
C GLY A 51 12.99 3.27 5.02
N HIS A 52 11.94 2.49 5.27
CA HIS A 52 11.64 1.99 6.61
C HIS A 52 12.62 0.87 6.97
N SER A 53 13.43 1.09 7.99
CA SER A 53 14.37 0.10 8.53
C SER A 53 13.67 -1.17 9.01
N SER A 54 12.38 -1.05 9.37
CA SER A 54 11.56 -2.17 9.84
C SER A 54 10.31 -2.37 8.95
N PRO A 55 10.09 -3.61 8.43
CA PRO A 55 8.86 -4.00 7.75
C PRO A 55 7.63 -3.88 8.64
N THR A 56 7.82 -4.05 9.94
CA THR A 56 6.76 -4.11 10.95
C THR A 56 5.99 -2.81 11.04
N VAL A 57 6.64 -1.66 10.80
CA VAL A 57 5.95 -0.36 10.78
C VAL A 57 4.99 -0.27 9.60
N THR A 58 5.45 -0.66 8.40
CA THR A 58 4.61 -0.67 7.19
C THR A 58 3.46 -1.67 7.32
N LEU A 59 3.75 -2.88 7.81
CA LEU A 59 2.73 -3.91 7.99
C LEU A 59 1.70 -3.52 9.05
N ASN A 60 2.11 -2.99 10.19
CA ASN A 60 1.18 -2.57 11.24
C ASN A 60 0.29 -1.41 10.78
N VAL A 61 0.86 -0.43 10.09
CA VAL A 61 0.11 0.75 9.65
C VAL A 61 -0.88 0.42 8.53
N TYR A 62 -0.53 -0.47 7.58
CA TYR A 62 -1.35 -0.69 6.38
C TYR A 62 -1.97 -2.09 6.25
N SER A 63 -1.77 -2.99 7.21
CA SER A 63 -2.37 -4.34 7.21
C SER A 63 -3.89 -4.35 7.05
N HIS A 64 -4.58 -3.32 7.55
CA HIS A 64 -6.03 -3.18 7.38
C HIS A 64 -6.43 -3.05 5.90
N LEU A 65 -5.60 -2.42 5.06
CA LEU A 65 -5.83 -2.32 3.61
C LEU A 65 -5.61 -3.64 2.86
N LEU A 66 -4.92 -4.60 3.49
CA LEU A 66 -4.68 -5.93 2.92
C LEU A 66 -5.83 -6.91 3.22
N LYS A 67 -6.63 -6.66 4.27
CA LYS A 67 -7.71 -7.56 4.69
C LYS A 67 -8.84 -7.65 3.65
N ASP A 68 -9.11 -6.57 2.92
CA ASP A 68 -10.19 -6.52 1.92
C ASP A 68 -9.89 -7.30 0.63
N ARG A 69 -8.72 -7.93 0.52
CA ARG A 69 -8.26 -8.53 -0.74
C ARG A 69 -8.34 -10.04 -0.84
N ASN A 70 -8.75 -10.72 0.22
CA ASN A 70 -8.70 -12.18 0.27
C ASN A 70 -9.94 -12.85 0.88
N PRO A 71 -11.18 -12.52 0.46
CA PRO A 71 -12.25 -13.51 0.54
C PRO A 71 -12.03 -14.67 -0.45
N ASP A 72 -11.36 -14.41 -1.59
CA ASP A 72 -11.23 -15.36 -2.71
C ASP A 72 -9.92 -16.16 -2.74
N ALA A 73 -9.03 -15.97 -1.76
CA ALA A 73 -7.72 -16.64 -1.75
C ALA A 73 -7.83 -18.17 -1.70
N ALA A 74 -8.81 -18.65 -0.93
CA ALA A 74 -9.09 -20.07 -0.79
C ALA A 74 -9.65 -20.65 -2.10
N THR A 75 -10.57 -19.94 -2.75
CA THR A 75 -11.16 -20.34 -4.04
C THR A 75 -10.14 -20.32 -5.17
N ALA A 76 -9.30 -19.28 -5.26
CA ALA A 76 -8.23 -19.22 -6.24
C ALA A 76 -7.19 -20.34 -6.04
N LEU A 77 -6.90 -20.68 -4.78
CA LEU A 77 -6.01 -21.80 -4.46
C LEU A 77 -6.66 -23.15 -4.83
N GLU A 78 -7.96 -23.32 -4.56
CA GLU A 78 -8.71 -24.52 -4.93
C GLU A 78 -8.72 -24.72 -6.45
N GLU A 79 -9.03 -23.68 -7.22
CA GLU A 79 -8.98 -23.72 -8.69
C GLU A 79 -7.57 -24.06 -9.21
N GLN A 80 -6.53 -23.50 -8.62
CA GLN A 80 -5.16 -23.75 -9.07
C GLN A 80 -4.64 -25.14 -8.69
N ILE A 81 -5.09 -25.71 -7.58
CA ILE A 81 -4.70 -27.06 -7.15
C ILE A 81 -5.54 -28.15 -7.83
N PHE A 82 -6.83 -27.91 -8.04
CA PHE A 82 -7.79 -28.93 -8.48
C PHE A 82 -8.35 -28.71 -9.90
N GLY A 83 -8.25 -27.51 -10.48
CA GLY A 83 -8.87 -27.15 -11.76
C GLY A 83 -8.17 -27.66 -13.03
N GLU A 84 -6.95 -28.20 -12.95
CA GLU A 84 -6.23 -28.74 -14.11
C GLU A 84 -6.51 -30.25 -14.39
N ASN A 85 -7.22 -30.94 -13.49
CA ASN A 85 -7.37 -32.41 -13.57
C ASN A 85 -8.54 -32.93 -14.42
N GLU A 86 -9.33 -32.09 -15.09
CA GLU A 86 -10.47 -32.54 -15.92
C GLU A 86 -10.17 -32.65 -17.43
N LYS A 87 -9.00 -32.21 -17.93
CA LYS A 87 -8.72 -32.21 -19.39
C LYS A 87 -8.00 -33.46 -19.93
N SER A 88 -7.84 -34.51 -19.14
CA SER A 88 -7.15 -35.75 -19.53
C SER A 88 -8.00 -37.01 -19.39
N LYS A 89 -9.25 -36.99 -19.86
CA LYS A 89 -9.94 -38.25 -20.23
C LYS A 89 -9.80 -38.44 -21.75
N PRO A 90 -8.94 -39.35 -22.22
CA PRO A 90 -8.95 -39.75 -23.62
C PRO A 90 -10.24 -40.53 -23.89
N ASN A 91 -10.89 -40.20 -25.00
CA ASN A 91 -11.92 -41.03 -25.63
C ASN A 91 -11.26 -41.71 -26.83
#